data_AF-A0A535AJC3-F1
#
_entry.id   AF-A0A535AJC3-F1
#
_cell.length_a   1.000
_cell.length_b   1.000
_cell.length_c   1.000
_cell.angle_alpha   90.00
_cell.angle_beta   90.00
_cell.angle_gamma   90.00
#
_symmetry.space_group_name_H-M   'P 1'
#
loop_
_entity.id
_entity.type
_entity.pdbx_description
1 polymer ?
#
loop_
_entity_poly.entity_id
_entity_poly.type
_entity_poly.pdbx_seq_one_letter_code
_entity_poly.pdbx_strand_id
1 'polypeptide(L)'
;MALLLLVAAKVGVTMAVADRYGWHRDELYYLASSRHPALGYVDYPLITPLLARLDQGVFPGSLPALRLLTVLAGATIIVIAALIARELGGDRLAQALAALAVLISPLFVGANILFQTVSFDQLVWAVACLLLIRLLRGAHPREWLLLGLVFG
;
A
#
# COMPACT_ATOMS: atom_id res chain seq x y z
N MET A 1 -19.42 -5.52 -6.84
CA MET A 1 -19.54 -4.31 -7.69
C MET A 1 -19.00 -3.08 -6.98
N ALA A 2 -19.56 -2.65 -5.84
CA ALA A 2 -19.09 -1.45 -5.12
C ALA A 2 -17.58 -1.43 -4.83
N LEU A 3 -17.01 -2.50 -4.26
CA LEU A 3 -15.58 -2.56 -3.96
C LEU A 3 -14.68 -2.37 -5.21
N LEU A 4 -15.06 -2.99 -6.34
CA LEU A 4 -14.31 -2.85 -7.59
C LEU A 4 -14.32 -1.41 -8.10
N LEU A 5 -15.47 -0.72 -7.98
CA LEU A 5 -15.58 0.69 -8.35
C LEU A 5 -14.71 1.58 -7.45
N LEU A 6 -14.65 1.31 -6.14
CA LEU A 6 -13.80 2.06 -5.21
C LEU A 6 -12.31 1.87 -5.51
N VAL A 7 -11.90 0.63 -5.79
CA VAL A 7 -10.52 0.32 -6.21
C VAL A 7 -10.18 0.98 -7.54
N ALA A 8 -11.07 0.89 -8.53
CA ALA A 8 -10.89 1.54 -9.83
C ALA A 8 -10.82 3.07 -9.68
N ALA A 9 -11.62 3.66 -8.78
CA ALA A 9 -11.57 5.09 -8.48
C ALA A 9 -10.23 5.48 -7.84
N LYS A 10 -9.74 4.73 -6.83
CA LYS A 10 -8.42 4.96 -6.21
C LYS A 10 -7.32 5.00 -7.28
N VAL A 11 -7.26 3.97 -8.12
CA VAL A 11 -6.22 3.86 -9.14
C VAL A 11 -6.41 4.93 -10.21
N GLY A 12 -7.58 5.02 -10.82
CA GLY A 12 -7.84 5.93 -11.94
C GLY A 12 -7.66 7.40 -11.58
N VAL A 13 -8.22 7.85 -10.45
CA VAL A 13 -8.14 9.25 -10.04
C VAL A 13 -6.72 9.63 -9.63
N THR A 14 -6.05 8.81 -8.80
CA THR A 14 -4.69 9.13 -8.37
C THR A 14 -3.70 9.07 -9.53
N MET A 15 -3.83 8.09 -10.44
CA MET A 15 -2.97 8.00 -11.62
C MET A 15 -3.20 9.13 -12.62
N ALA A 16 -4.43 9.63 -12.77
CA ALA A 16 -4.73 10.78 -13.64
C ALA A 16 -4.03 12.09 -13.20
N VAL A 17 -3.57 12.16 -11.95
CA VAL A 17 -2.86 13.32 -11.40
C VAL A 17 -1.42 12.99 -10.98
N ALA A 18 -0.96 11.75 -11.17
CA ALA A 18 0.30 11.25 -10.65
C ALA A 18 1.55 11.97 -11.20
N ASP A 19 1.45 12.72 -12.30
CA ASP A 19 2.57 13.47 -12.88
C ASP A 19 2.49 14.99 -12.67
N ARG A 20 1.40 15.50 -12.06
CA ARG A 20 1.11 16.95 -12.08
C ARG A 20 2.08 17.84 -11.31
N TYR A 21 2.81 17.28 -10.35
CA TYR A 21 3.69 18.03 -9.45
C TYR A 21 5.17 17.67 -9.59
N GLY A 22 5.52 16.83 -10.58
CA GLY A 22 6.88 16.35 -10.76
C GLY A 22 7.41 15.57 -9.56
N TRP A 23 8.74 15.40 -9.54
CA TRP A 23 9.45 14.62 -8.53
C TRP A 23 9.41 15.27 -7.16
N HIS A 24 9.02 14.51 -6.14
CA HIS A 24 9.16 14.91 -4.75
C HIS A 24 10.56 14.59 -4.23
N ARG A 25 11.06 15.38 -3.26
CA ARG A 25 12.41 15.22 -2.71
C ARG A 25 12.67 13.82 -2.15
N ASP A 26 11.68 13.22 -1.50
CA ASP A 26 11.80 11.88 -0.92
C ASP A 26 11.90 10.81 -2.03
N GLU A 27 11.18 10.98 -3.13
CA GLU A 27 11.24 10.05 -4.28
C GLU A 27 12.62 10.07 -4.92
N LEU A 28 13.22 11.25 -5.06
CA LEU A 28 14.60 11.41 -5.51
C LEU A 28 15.59 10.76 -4.53
N TYR A 29 15.34 10.85 -3.22
CA TYR A 29 16.16 10.19 -2.22
C TYR A 29 16.08 8.66 -2.35
N TYR A 30 14.88 8.08 -2.48
CA TYR A 30 14.72 6.64 -2.68
C TYR A 30 15.33 6.15 -4.00
N LEU A 31 15.29 6.96 -5.06
CA LEU A 31 15.97 6.69 -6.33
C LEU A 31 17.49 6.74 -6.22
N ALA A 32 18.04 7.69 -5.46
CA ALA A 32 19.48 7.74 -5.21
C ALA A 32 19.92 6.51 -4.41
N SER A 33 19.13 6.11 -3.41
CA SER A 33 19.33 4.89 -2.62
C SER A 33 19.21 3.62 -3.46
N SER A 34 18.28 3.55 -4.42
CA SER A 34 18.12 2.37 -5.30
C SER A 34 19.37 2.03 -6.14
N ARG A 35 20.20 3.05 -6.40
CA ARG A 35 21.50 2.92 -7.09
C ARG A 35 22.62 2.43 -6.17
N HIS A 36 22.43 2.49 -4.86
CA HIS A 36 23.39 2.07 -3.83
C HIS A 36 22.74 1.08 -2.83
N PRO A 37 22.35 -0.13 -3.26
CA PRO A 37 21.62 -1.05 -2.40
C PRO A 37 22.40 -1.41 -1.13
N ALA A 38 21.80 -1.16 0.02
CA ALA A 38 22.26 -1.61 1.33
C ALA A 38 21.18 -2.45 2.01
N LEU A 39 21.58 -3.43 2.84
CA LEU A 39 20.63 -4.29 3.56
C LEU A 39 19.74 -3.52 4.55
N GLY A 40 20.14 -2.30 4.93
CA GLY A 40 19.32 -1.35 5.67
C GLY A 40 19.87 0.06 5.50
N TYR A 41 18.97 1.04 5.44
CA TYR A 41 19.31 2.46 5.49
C TYR A 41 18.99 2.97 6.88
N VAL A 42 19.60 4.09 7.27
CA VAL A 42 19.41 4.69 8.61
C VAL A 42 17.92 5.00 8.87
N ASP A 43 17.20 5.41 7.81
CA ASP A 43 15.86 5.97 7.94
C ASP A 43 14.74 5.00 7.52
N TYR A 44 15.05 3.93 6.78
CA TYR A 44 14.04 3.02 6.21
C TYR A 44 14.60 1.65 5.75
N PRO A 45 13.73 0.63 5.64
CA PRO A 45 14.12 -0.70 5.15
C PRO A 45 14.44 -0.70 3.65
N LEU A 46 15.18 -1.73 3.21
CA LEU A 46 15.61 -1.94 1.81
C LEU A 46 14.44 -2.05 0.81
N ILE A 47 13.23 -2.40 1.24
CA ILE A 47 12.12 -2.68 0.33
C ILE A 47 11.78 -1.50 -0.58
N THR A 48 11.78 -0.27 -0.07
CA THR A 48 11.45 0.93 -0.86
C THR A 48 12.47 1.19 -1.97
N PRO A 49 13.79 1.29 -1.72
CA PRO A 49 14.77 1.45 -2.79
C PRO A 49 14.86 0.23 -3.71
N LEU A 50 14.59 -0.99 -3.23
CA LEU A 50 14.52 -2.18 -4.09
C LEU A 50 13.37 -2.08 -5.09
N LEU A 51 12.18 -1.72 -4.63
CA LEU A 51 11.01 -1.50 -5.48
C LEU A 51 11.26 -0.39 -6.50
N ALA A 52 11.90 0.72 -6.08
CA ALA A 52 12.30 1.78 -7.00
C ALA A 52 13.31 1.29 -8.05
N ARG A 53 14.27 0.43 -7.67
CA ARG A 53 15.24 -0.15 -8.63
C ARG A 53 14.56 -1.04 -9.66
N LEU A 54 13.62 -1.88 -9.22
CA LEU A 54 12.87 -2.78 -10.10
C LEU A 54 12.02 -1.98 -11.08
N ASP A 55 11.25 -1.00 -10.58
CA ASP A 55 10.45 -0.12 -11.41
C ASP A 55 11.30 0.59 -12.46
N GLN A 56 12.39 1.23 -12.05
CA GLN A 56 13.26 1.96 -12.98
C GLN A 56 14.04 1.07 -13.95
N GLY A 57 14.15 -0.24 -13.66
CA GLY A 57 14.66 -1.23 -14.61
C GLY A 57 13.67 -1.54 -15.74
N VAL A 58 12.36 -1.39 -15.49
CA VAL A 58 11.28 -1.66 -16.46
C VAL A 58 10.78 -0.38 -17.13
N PHE A 59 10.64 0.71 -16.35
CA PHE A 59 10.13 2.01 -16.77
C PHE A 59 11.11 3.16 -16.40
N PRO A 60 12.30 3.22 -17.03
CA PRO A 60 13.30 4.22 -16.70
C PRO A 60 12.76 5.65 -16.81
N GLY A 61 12.92 6.45 -15.75
CA GLY A 61 12.55 7.87 -15.71
C GLY A 61 11.05 8.15 -15.59
N SER A 62 10.19 7.13 -15.52
CA SER A 62 8.74 7.32 -15.41
C SER A 62 8.29 7.53 -13.97
N LEU A 63 7.96 8.77 -13.62
CA LEU A 63 7.39 9.12 -12.31
C LEU A 63 6.01 8.46 -12.07
N PRO A 64 5.07 8.46 -13.03
CA PRO A 64 3.80 7.76 -12.84
C PRO A 64 3.98 6.26 -12.62
N ALA A 65 4.92 5.61 -13.30
CA ALA A 65 5.18 4.19 -13.09
C ALA A 65 5.67 3.92 -11.66
N LEU A 66 6.59 4.74 -11.16
CA LEU A 66 7.06 4.65 -9.78
C LEU A 66 5.92 4.84 -8.76
N ARG A 67 5.08 5.87 -8.96
CA ARG A 67 3.93 6.16 -8.08
C ARG A 67 2.83 5.12 -8.17
N LEU A 68 2.72 4.38 -9.28
CA LEU A 68 1.76 3.28 -9.40
C LEU A 68 1.94 2.25 -8.28
N LEU A 69 3.18 2.01 -7.82
CA LEU A 69 3.45 1.06 -6.74
C LEU A 69 2.76 1.45 -5.42
N THR A 70 2.81 2.73 -5.04
CA THR A 70 2.14 3.21 -3.82
C THR A 70 0.64 3.37 -4.01
N VAL A 71 0.19 3.69 -5.21
CA VAL A 71 -1.24 3.67 -5.56
C VAL A 71 -1.83 2.26 -5.43
N LEU A 72 -1.13 1.23 -5.90
CA LEU A 72 -1.52 -0.17 -5.75
C LEU A 72 -1.49 -0.63 -4.30
N ALA A 73 -0.51 -0.18 -3.50
CA ALA A 73 -0.50 -0.42 -2.06
C ALA A 73 -1.77 0.16 -1.40
N GLY A 74 -2.09 1.42 -1.69
CA GLY A 74 -3.32 2.08 -1.23
C GLY A 74 -4.60 1.36 -1.67
N ALA A 75 -4.68 0.92 -2.92
CA ALA A 75 -5.81 0.15 -3.43
C ALA A 75 -5.95 -1.20 -2.73
N THR A 76 -4.84 -1.84 -2.38
CA THR A 76 -4.83 -3.10 -1.62
C THR A 76 -5.34 -2.88 -0.20
N ILE A 77 -4.96 -1.76 0.46
CA ILE A 77 -5.48 -1.42 1.79
C ILE A 77 -7.01 -1.25 1.78
N ILE A 78 -7.59 -0.66 0.72
CA ILE A 78 -9.06 -0.56 0.56
C ILE A 78 -9.71 -1.96 0.55
N VAL A 79 -9.11 -2.91 -0.16
CA VAL A 79 -9.59 -4.30 -0.18
C VAL A 79 -9.44 -4.94 1.19
N ILE A 80 -8.30 -4.75 1.86
CA ILE A 80 -8.06 -5.28 3.21
C ILE A 80 -9.07 -4.74 4.22
N ALA A 81 -9.42 -3.45 4.16
CA ALA A 81 -10.42 -2.86 5.04
C ALA A 81 -11.81 -3.52 4.86
N ALA A 82 -12.21 -3.79 3.61
CA ALA A 82 -13.41 -4.57 3.33
C ALA A 82 -13.31 -6.01 3.88
N LEU A 83 -12.17 -6.67 3.73
CA LEU A 83 -11.97 -8.01 4.28
C LEU A 83 -12.05 -8.02 5.81
N ILE A 84 -11.45 -7.03 6.49
CA ILE A 84 -11.56 -6.88 7.94
C ILE A 84 -13.03 -6.73 8.36
N ALA A 85 -13.79 -5.86 7.71
CA ALA A 85 -15.22 -5.71 7.99
C ALA A 85 -15.98 -7.04 7.83
N ARG A 86 -15.65 -7.82 6.80
CA ARG A 86 -16.22 -9.17 6.58
C ARG A 86 -15.86 -10.14 7.69
N GLU A 87 -14.59 -10.21 8.10
CA GLU A 87 -14.14 -11.12 9.16
C GLU A 87 -14.81 -10.83 10.51
N LEU A 88 -15.16 -9.56 10.74
CA LEU A 88 -15.93 -9.09 11.90
C LEU A 88 -17.45 -9.33 11.78
N GLY A 89 -17.93 -9.99 10.72
CA GLY A 89 -19.34 -10.32 10.51
C GLY A 89 -20.13 -9.28 9.73
N GLY A 90 -19.46 -8.28 9.13
CA GLY A 90 -20.08 -7.24 8.32
C GLY A 90 -20.60 -7.74 6.97
N ASP A 91 -21.79 -7.27 6.60
CA ASP A 91 -22.41 -7.53 5.31
C ASP A 91 -21.74 -6.74 4.17
N ARG A 92 -22.32 -6.79 2.96
CA ARG A 92 -21.77 -6.07 1.79
C ARG A 92 -21.77 -4.55 1.97
N LEU A 93 -22.71 -4.00 2.74
CA LEU A 93 -22.78 -2.56 3.00
C LEU A 93 -21.66 -2.15 3.96
N ALA A 94 -21.46 -2.90 5.05
CA ALA A 94 -20.37 -2.66 5.99
C ALA A 94 -18.99 -2.71 5.31
N GLN A 95 -18.79 -3.68 4.42
CA GLN A 95 -17.56 -3.79 3.62
C GLN A 95 -17.36 -2.58 2.70
N ALA A 96 -18.42 -2.13 2.03
CA ALA A 96 -18.36 -0.95 1.15
C ALA A 96 -18.08 0.34 1.93
N LEU A 97 -18.69 0.51 3.11
CA LEU A 97 -18.45 1.67 3.98
C LEU A 97 -17.02 1.68 4.53
N ALA A 98 -16.49 0.53 4.96
CA ALA A 98 -15.09 0.43 5.41
C ALA A 98 -14.10 0.77 4.29
N ALA A 99 -14.32 0.21 3.08
CA ALA A 99 -13.53 0.53 1.89
C ALA A 99 -13.62 2.01 1.52
N LEU A 100 -14.82 2.60 1.57
CA LEU A 100 -15.03 4.02 1.26
C LEU A 100 -14.33 4.92 2.28
N ALA A 101 -14.39 4.58 3.58
CA ALA A 101 -13.72 5.33 4.63
C ALA A 101 -12.20 5.40 4.41
N VAL A 102 -11.58 4.30 4.00
CA VAL A 102 -10.15 4.29 3.63
C VAL A 102 -9.89 5.10 2.36
N LEU A 103 -10.75 4.94 1.33
CA LEU A 103 -10.59 5.63 0.04
C LEU A 103 -10.55 7.16 0.20
N ILE A 104 -11.45 7.71 1.01
CA ILE A 104 -11.61 9.18 1.17
C ILE A 104 -10.74 9.76 2.30
N SER A 105 -10.06 8.91 3.08
CA SER A 105 -9.24 9.37 4.20
C SER A 105 -8.04 10.16 3.70
N PRO A 106 -7.87 11.43 4.14
CA PRO A 106 -6.75 12.28 3.71
C PRO A 106 -5.38 11.67 4.00
N LEU A 107 -5.27 10.88 5.07
CA LEU A 107 -4.03 10.20 5.45
C LEU A 107 -3.58 9.21 4.35
N PHE A 108 -4.49 8.37 3.86
CA PHE A 108 -4.18 7.39 2.81
C PHE A 108 -4.08 8.06 1.44
N VAL A 109 -4.89 9.09 1.16
CA VAL A 109 -4.79 9.84 -0.10
C VAL A 109 -3.43 10.54 -0.21
N GLY A 110 -3.01 11.27 0.83
CA GLY A 110 -1.74 11.99 0.86
C GLY A 110 -0.53 11.07 0.85
N ALA A 111 -0.56 9.97 1.61
CA ALA A 111 0.53 8.99 1.63
C ALA A 111 0.73 8.29 0.28
N ASN A 112 -0.35 7.90 -0.41
CA ASN A 112 -0.27 7.03 -1.58
C ASN A 112 -0.18 7.79 -2.92
N ILE A 113 -0.19 9.12 -2.92
CA ILE A 113 0.06 9.91 -4.16
C ILE A 113 1.56 10.04 -4.47
N LEU A 114 2.42 9.83 -3.47
CA LEU A 114 3.87 9.87 -3.61
C LEU A 114 4.46 8.47 -3.44
N PHE A 115 5.61 8.22 -4.05
CA PHE A 115 6.41 7.04 -3.75
C PHE A 115 7.17 7.22 -2.43
N GLN A 116 6.57 6.78 -1.32
CA GLN A 116 7.11 6.92 0.03
C GLN A 116 6.99 5.62 0.85
N THR A 117 7.89 5.45 1.81
CA THR A 117 7.94 4.31 2.75
C THR A 117 6.62 4.12 3.49
N VAL A 118 5.98 5.22 3.92
CA VAL A 118 4.71 5.21 4.66
C VAL A 118 3.58 4.45 3.95
N SER A 119 3.54 4.45 2.61
CA SER A 119 2.52 3.71 1.87
C SER A 119 2.66 2.19 2.04
N PHE A 120 3.91 1.70 2.12
CA PHE A 120 4.19 0.29 2.30
C PHE A 120 4.05 -0.12 3.77
N ASP A 121 4.44 0.75 4.71
CA ASP A 121 4.20 0.56 6.14
C ASP A 121 2.70 0.43 6.44
N GLN A 122 1.87 1.33 5.90
CA GLN A 122 0.41 1.25 6.00
C GLN A 122 -0.14 -0.08 5.47
N LEU A 123 0.41 -0.59 4.36
CA LEU A 123 -0.01 -1.87 3.79
C LEU A 123 0.37 -3.04 4.69
N VAL A 124 1.61 -3.07 5.18
CA VAL A 124 2.11 -4.10 6.10
C VAL A 124 1.25 -4.13 7.36
N TRP A 125 0.95 -2.98 7.96
CA TRP A 125 0.06 -2.88 9.11
C TRP A 125 -1.37 -3.33 8.80
N ALA A 126 -1.92 -2.98 7.64
CA ALA A 126 -3.24 -3.44 7.25
C ALA A 126 -3.30 -4.98 7.13
N VAL A 127 -2.27 -5.59 6.53
CA VAL A 127 -2.13 -7.05 6.44
C VAL A 127 -2.01 -7.66 7.84
N ALA A 128 -1.17 -7.09 8.71
CA ALA A 128 -1.00 -7.55 10.10
C ALA A 128 -2.33 -7.55 10.86
N CYS A 129 -3.09 -6.46 10.76
CA CYS A 129 -4.42 -6.35 11.36
C CYS A 129 -5.39 -7.40 10.83
N LEU A 130 -5.43 -7.63 9.52
CA LEU A 130 -6.29 -8.66 8.93
C LEU A 130 -5.93 -10.07 9.42
N LEU A 131 -4.64 -10.41 9.42
CA LEU A 131 -4.15 -11.72 9.88
C LEU A 131 -4.45 -11.92 11.38
N LEU A 132 -4.21 -10.90 12.19
CA LEU A 132 -4.51 -10.95 13.62
C LEU A 132 -6.00 -11.17 13.87
N ILE A 133 -6.88 -10.44 13.18
CA ILE A 133 -8.33 -10.60 13.29
C ILE A 133 -8.75 -12.01 12.86
N ARG A 134 -8.22 -12.52 11.74
CA ARG A 134 -8.48 -13.89 11.29
C ARG A 134 -8.09 -14.92 12.34
N LEU A 135 -6.89 -14.81 12.91
CA LEU A 135 -6.40 -15.68 13.98
C LEU A 135 -7.32 -15.64 15.21
N LEU A 136 -7.73 -14.44 15.65
CA LEU A 136 -8.68 -14.28 16.76
C LEU A 136 -10.07 -14.85 16.46
N ARG A 137 -10.44 -14.94 15.18
CA ARG A 137 -11.69 -15.52 14.69
C ARG A 137 -11.60 -17.02 14.41
N GLY A 138 -10.49 -17.67 14.78
CA GLY A 138 -10.32 -19.12 14.67
C GLY A 138 -9.71 -19.60 13.35
N ALA A 139 -8.99 -18.74 12.63
CA ALA A 139 -8.21 -19.16 11.47
C ALA A 139 -7.11 -20.17 11.84
N HIS A 140 -6.57 -20.86 10.83
CA HIS A 140 -5.60 -21.92 11.06
C HIS A 140 -4.34 -21.38 11.76
N PRO A 141 -3.80 -22.03 12.81
CA PRO A 141 -2.65 -21.51 13.57
C PRO A 141 -1.38 -21.23 12.76
N ARG A 142 -1.23 -21.81 11.57
CA ARG A 142 -0.13 -21.48 10.63
C ARG A 142 -0.14 -20.03 10.17
N GLU A 143 -1.26 -19.31 10.26
CA GLU A 143 -1.28 -17.86 9.96
C GLU A 143 -0.43 -17.05 10.94
N TRP A 144 -0.06 -17.59 12.12
CA TRP A 144 0.96 -16.97 12.98
C TRP A 144 2.32 -16.82 12.30
N LEU A 145 2.69 -17.75 11.39
CA LEU A 145 3.93 -17.64 10.62
C LEU A 145 3.85 -16.50 9.61
N LEU A 146 2.69 -16.29 8.99
CA LEU A 146 2.46 -15.16 8.09
C LEU A 146 2.51 -13.84 8.86
N LEU A 147 1.91 -13.79 10.04
CA LEU A 147 1.98 -12.60 10.90
C LEU A 147 3.42 -12.30 11.33
N GLY A 148 4.20 -13.34 11.68
CA GLY A 148 5.63 -13.20 11.96
C GLY A 148 6.43 -12.68 10.77
N LEU A 149 6.12 -13.15 9.55
CA LEU A 149 6.73 -12.64 8.32
C LEU A 149 6.39 -11.17 8.05
N VAL A 150 5.18 -10.73 8.40
CA VAL A 150 4.74 -9.35 8.21
C VAL A 150 5.43 -8.40 9.20
N PHE A 151 5.75 -8.87 10.42
CA PHE A 151 6.45 -8.08 11.42
C PHE A 151 7.99 -8.14 11.36
N GLY A 152 8.54 -9.17 10.71
CA GLY A 152 9.99 -9.39 10.59
C GLY A 152 10.61 -8.68 9.40
#